data_AF-R7RVL5-F1
#
_entry.id   AF-R7RVL5-F1
#
_cell.length_a   1.000
_cell.length_b   1.000
_cell.length_c   1.000
_cell.angle_alpha   90.00
_cell.angle_beta   90.00
_cell.angle_gamma   90.00
#
_symmetry.space_group_name_H-M   'P 1'
#
loop_
_entity.id
_entity.type
_entity.pdbx_description
1 polymer ?
#
loop_
_entity_poly.entity_id
_entity_poly.type
_entity_poly.pdbx_seq_one_letter_code
_entity_poly.pdbx_strand_id
1 'polypeptide(L)'
;MCVLFVGKKGRPKMDTIRSMEPLLVSKRRVEIMLRFLVENNPHYRDASVSFSRRNLDLLCSGPGFLPGEDIGIPSTLEIQYLPYGDSAAEAVNSGYDAEERGDFLIPEDESYTEITGFSNTVSAGNGHQSSKVRALQWVLDHKPYVSVQPGSKLFPDRDPRMLTFVFPHLDPWGIGGFNHTSRSGDAIISMQHQTRNLLMQYDSPFERDPNFAYVCWNAVQKLEAARSLQFRTQASNLAYLADEINEHKDIIEDMNDRWMRDDKCTPTSRGERRVAAILAKLRLVAKDLKGSNGRRIALRNQIRGLLKANGCPALF
;
A
#
# COMPACT_ATOMS: atom_id res chain seq x y z
N MET A 1 -11.16 -7.43 5.70
CA MET A 1 -11.52 -8.59 6.54
C MET A 1 -12.99 -8.41 6.92
N CYS A 2 -13.87 -9.32 6.54
CA CYS A 2 -15.29 -9.28 6.93
C CYS A 2 -15.48 -10.30 8.06
N VAL A 3 -16.03 -9.86 9.20
CA VAL A 3 -16.32 -10.73 10.34
C VAL A 3 -17.82 -10.98 10.36
N LEU A 4 -18.22 -12.26 10.31
CA LEU A 4 -19.61 -12.67 10.38
C LEU A 4 -19.88 -13.30 11.75
N PHE A 5 -20.89 -12.80 12.43
CA PHE A 5 -21.39 -13.42 13.66
C PHE A 5 -22.49 -14.42 13.30
N VAL A 6 -22.14 -15.70 13.31
CA VAL A 6 -23.10 -16.80 13.17
C VAL A 6 -23.31 -17.37 14.57
N GLY A 7 -24.56 -17.49 15.00
CA GLY A 7 -24.94 -17.77 16.40
C GLY A 7 -24.25 -19.01 17.02
N LYS A 8 -24.42 -19.19 18.34
CA LYS A 8 -23.69 -20.13 19.24
C LYS A 8 -23.52 -21.60 18.80
N LYS A 9 -24.09 -22.06 17.68
CA LYS A 9 -24.08 -23.45 17.23
C LYS A 9 -23.11 -23.69 16.06
N GLY A 10 -21.83 -23.85 16.37
CA GLY A 10 -20.83 -24.52 15.53
C GLY A 10 -20.35 -23.77 14.28
N ARG A 11 -19.48 -24.45 13.50
CA ARG A 11 -18.89 -23.91 12.26
C ARG A 11 -19.99 -23.55 11.25
N PRO A 12 -19.98 -22.34 10.65
CA PRO A 12 -20.98 -21.95 9.68
C PRO A 12 -20.95 -22.88 8.46
N LYS A 13 -22.13 -23.42 8.11
CA LYS A 13 -22.32 -24.25 6.91
C LYS A 13 -22.41 -23.35 5.69
N MET A 14 -21.98 -23.85 4.53
CA MET A 14 -22.01 -23.08 3.27
C MET A 14 -23.42 -22.55 2.93
N ASP A 15 -24.47 -23.30 3.27
CA ASP A 15 -25.86 -22.85 3.06
C ASP A 15 -26.20 -21.58 3.85
N THR A 16 -25.69 -21.45 5.08
CA THR A 16 -25.87 -20.26 5.93
C THR A 16 -25.08 -19.07 5.41
N ILE A 17 -23.92 -19.32 4.80
CA ILE A 17 -23.08 -18.26 4.23
C ILE A 17 -23.69 -17.78 2.91
N ARG A 18 -24.35 -18.66 2.17
CA ARG A 18 -25.07 -18.30 0.94
C ARG A 18 -26.27 -17.41 1.15
N SER A 19 -26.83 -17.35 2.36
CA SER A 19 -27.88 -16.38 2.68
C SER A 19 -27.32 -15.00 3.11
N MET A 20 -26.00 -14.79 3.07
CA MET A 20 -25.36 -13.53 3.51
C MET A 20 -24.90 -12.70 2.31
N GLU A 21 -25.47 -11.50 2.16
CA GLU A 21 -25.38 -10.74 0.91
C GLU A 21 -24.10 -9.91 0.64
N PRO A 22 -23.12 -9.67 1.55
CA PRO A 22 -21.88 -9.04 1.10
C PRO A 22 -20.84 -10.03 0.56
N LEU A 23 -21.07 -11.34 0.64
CA LEU A 23 -20.04 -12.36 0.32
C LEU A 23 -20.21 -13.03 -1.05
N LEU A 24 -21.33 -12.78 -1.70
CA LEU A 24 -21.70 -13.44 -2.95
C LEU A 24 -21.24 -12.65 -4.17
N VAL A 25 -20.73 -13.38 -5.15
CA VAL A 25 -20.30 -12.85 -6.45
C VAL A 25 -21.18 -13.47 -7.53
N SER A 26 -21.72 -12.63 -8.42
CA SER A 26 -22.42 -13.08 -9.65
C SER A 26 -21.46 -13.13 -10.82
N LYS A 27 -21.30 -14.30 -11.47
CA LYS A 27 -20.43 -14.45 -12.64
C LYS A 27 -20.88 -13.55 -13.78
N ARG A 28 -22.20 -13.50 -14.05
CA ARG A 28 -22.78 -12.66 -15.10
C ARG A 28 -22.51 -11.17 -14.88
N ARG A 29 -22.68 -10.67 -13.66
CA ARG A 29 -22.41 -9.24 -13.35
C ARG A 29 -20.93 -8.91 -13.54
N VAL A 30 -20.04 -9.77 -13.03
CA VAL A 30 -18.59 -9.59 -13.19
C VAL A 30 -18.20 -9.63 -14.66
N GLU A 31 -18.72 -10.57 -15.45
CA GLU A 31 -18.47 -10.62 -16.89
C GLU A 31 -18.93 -9.35 -17.61
N ILE A 32 -20.15 -8.89 -17.34
CA ILE A 32 -20.69 -7.66 -17.96
C ILE A 32 -19.79 -6.46 -17.62
N MET A 33 -19.42 -6.30 -16.35
CA MET A 33 -18.56 -5.20 -15.91
C MET A 33 -17.17 -5.29 -16.53
N LEU A 34 -16.55 -6.47 -16.58
CA LEU A 34 -15.22 -6.63 -17.16
C LEU A 34 -15.21 -6.36 -18.67
N ARG A 35 -16.22 -6.85 -19.40
CA ARG A 35 -16.38 -6.54 -20.83
C ARG A 35 -16.55 -5.05 -21.04
N PHE A 36 -17.45 -4.42 -20.28
CA PHE A 36 -17.66 -2.98 -20.35
C PHE A 36 -16.36 -2.20 -20.08
N LEU A 37 -15.60 -2.57 -19.05
CA LEU A 37 -14.33 -1.91 -18.70
C LEU A 37 -13.28 -2.07 -19.80
N VAL A 38 -13.08 -3.28 -20.32
CA VAL A 38 -12.11 -3.54 -21.39
C VAL A 38 -12.50 -2.80 -22.69
N GLU A 39 -13.79 -2.76 -22.99
CA GLU A 39 -14.30 -2.11 -24.20
C GLU A 39 -14.27 -0.59 -24.08
N ASN A 40 -14.55 0.00 -22.91
CA ASN A 40 -14.77 1.45 -22.79
C ASN A 40 -13.64 2.22 -22.12
N ASN A 41 -12.77 1.57 -21.34
CA ASN A 41 -11.61 2.25 -20.72
C ASN A 41 -10.42 2.25 -21.70
N PRO A 42 -9.96 3.44 -22.16
CA PRO A 42 -8.83 3.54 -23.08
C PRO A 42 -7.56 2.88 -22.52
N HIS A 43 -7.33 2.97 -21.20
CA HIS A 43 -6.13 2.43 -20.58
C HIS A 43 -6.03 0.91 -20.67
N TYR A 44 -7.15 0.20 -20.56
CA TYR A 44 -7.18 -1.26 -20.72
C TYR A 44 -7.08 -1.67 -22.19
N ARG A 45 -7.74 -0.93 -23.08
CA ARG A 45 -7.69 -1.16 -24.53
C ARG A 45 -6.27 -1.00 -25.08
N ASP A 46 -5.59 0.08 -24.72
CA ASP A 46 -4.23 0.39 -25.18
C ASP A 46 -3.19 -0.59 -24.61
N ALA A 47 -3.46 -1.13 -23.41
CA ALA A 47 -2.61 -2.16 -22.80
C ALA A 47 -2.91 -3.58 -23.29
N SER A 48 -3.81 -3.75 -24.27
CA SER A 48 -4.22 -5.06 -24.80
C SER A 48 -4.75 -6.02 -23.72
N VAL A 49 -5.36 -5.47 -22.67
CA VAL A 49 -6.02 -6.27 -21.63
C VAL A 49 -7.27 -6.91 -22.24
N SER A 50 -7.45 -8.21 -22.03
CA SER A 50 -8.60 -8.95 -22.56
C SER A 50 -9.31 -9.74 -21.48
N PHE A 51 -10.62 -9.87 -21.63
CA PHE A 51 -11.42 -10.71 -20.76
C PHE A 51 -11.14 -12.19 -21.06
N SER A 52 -10.83 -12.97 -20.01
CA SER A 52 -10.69 -14.43 -20.09
C SER A 52 -11.82 -15.11 -19.34
N ARG A 53 -12.73 -15.74 -20.09
CA ARG A 53 -13.83 -16.52 -19.51
C ARG A 53 -13.32 -17.67 -18.65
N ARG A 54 -12.26 -18.34 -19.11
CA ARG A 54 -11.58 -19.40 -18.37
C ARG A 54 -11.12 -18.93 -16.99
N ASN A 55 -10.53 -17.73 -16.89
CA ASN A 55 -10.05 -17.22 -15.60
C ASN A 55 -11.22 -16.92 -14.65
N LEU A 56 -12.31 -16.36 -15.18
CA LEU A 56 -13.53 -16.12 -14.39
C LEU A 56 -14.11 -17.44 -13.87
N ASP A 57 -14.21 -18.46 -14.73
CA ASP A 57 -14.75 -19.76 -14.34
C ASP A 57 -13.86 -20.45 -13.29
N LEU A 58 -12.53 -20.29 -13.36
CA LEU A 58 -11.60 -20.76 -12.32
C LEU A 58 -11.79 -20.05 -10.97
N LEU A 59 -11.94 -18.72 -10.98
CA LEU A 59 -12.23 -17.94 -9.76
C LEU A 59 -13.58 -18.32 -9.14
N CYS A 60 -14.53 -18.73 -9.98
CA CYS A 60 -15.85 -19.16 -9.57
C CYS A 60 -16.01 -20.69 -9.63
N SER A 61 -14.91 -21.42 -9.46
CA SER A 61 -14.88 -22.88 -9.30
C SER A 61 -14.59 -23.21 -7.84
N GLY A 62 -15.42 -24.03 -7.20
CA GLY A 62 -15.24 -24.42 -5.81
C GLY A 62 -16.56 -24.68 -5.09
N PRO A 63 -16.50 -25.11 -3.80
CA PRO A 63 -17.69 -25.46 -3.03
C PRO A 63 -18.63 -24.26 -2.80
N GLY A 64 -18.13 -23.03 -2.99
CA GLY A 64 -18.89 -21.80 -2.94
C GLY A 64 -19.85 -21.57 -4.10
N PHE A 65 -19.67 -22.26 -5.23
CA PHE A 65 -20.52 -22.19 -6.42
C PHE A 65 -21.12 -23.58 -6.71
N LEU A 66 -22.44 -23.73 -6.66
CA LEU A 66 -23.06 -24.98 -7.10
C LEU A 66 -22.94 -25.15 -8.62
N PRO A 67 -22.93 -26.40 -9.12
CA PRO A 67 -22.99 -26.66 -10.55
C PRO A 67 -24.21 -25.98 -11.17
N GLY A 68 -23.99 -25.10 -12.14
CA GLY A 68 -25.05 -24.36 -12.85
C GLY A 68 -25.51 -23.06 -12.19
N GLU A 69 -25.01 -22.69 -11.01
CA GLU A 69 -25.36 -21.42 -10.37
C GLU A 69 -24.46 -20.26 -10.83
N ASP A 70 -25.09 -19.09 -11.02
CA ASP A 70 -24.41 -17.84 -11.37
C ASP A 70 -23.84 -17.11 -10.15
N ILE A 71 -24.40 -17.36 -8.96
CA ILE A 71 -24.08 -16.63 -7.72
C ILE A 71 -23.40 -17.60 -6.75
N GLY A 72 -22.31 -17.17 -6.13
CA GLY A 72 -21.60 -18.00 -5.18
C GLY A 72 -20.40 -17.30 -4.57
N ILE A 73 -19.66 -18.06 -3.76
CA ILE A 73 -18.47 -17.57 -3.06
C ILE A 73 -17.23 -17.92 -3.89
N PRO A 74 -16.41 -16.94 -4.30
CA PRO A 74 -15.22 -17.20 -5.13
C PRO A 74 -14.18 -18.02 -4.37
N SER A 75 -13.39 -18.80 -5.10
CA SER A 75 -12.34 -19.66 -4.54
C SER A 75 -11.21 -18.90 -3.85
N THR A 76 -11.10 -17.61 -4.12
CA THR A 76 -10.13 -16.70 -3.50
C THR A 76 -10.55 -16.21 -2.11
N LEU A 77 -11.80 -16.42 -1.71
CA LEU A 77 -12.30 -15.99 -0.42
C LEU A 77 -12.11 -17.11 0.61
N GLU A 78 -11.34 -16.82 1.65
CA GLU A 78 -11.14 -17.76 2.74
C GLU A 78 -12.05 -17.44 3.92
N ILE A 79 -12.83 -18.44 4.32
CA ILE A 79 -13.76 -18.35 5.44
C ILE A 79 -13.11 -19.00 6.64
N GLN A 80 -12.72 -18.17 7.60
CA GLN A 80 -12.19 -18.61 8.87
C GLN A 80 -13.32 -18.70 9.90
N TYR A 81 -13.27 -19.74 10.72
CA TYR A 81 -14.13 -19.90 11.88
C TYR A 81 -13.25 -19.79 13.13
N LEU A 82 -13.54 -18.81 13.96
CA LEU A 82 -12.95 -18.69 15.29
C LEU A 82 -13.85 -19.48 16.25
N PRO A 83 -13.41 -20.64 16.77
CA PRO A 83 -14.20 -21.38 17.73
C PRO A 83 -14.35 -20.56 19.02
N TYR A 84 -15.56 -20.57 19.58
CA TYR A 84 -15.81 -20.08 20.93
C TYR A 84 -15.05 -21.02 21.89
N GLY A 85 -13.89 -20.59 22.39
CA GLY A 85 -13.03 -21.42 23.22
C GLY A 85 -11.55 -21.02 23.27
N ASP A 86 -11.07 -20.15 22.37
CA ASP A 86 -9.77 -19.50 22.56
C ASP A 86 -9.92 -18.44 23.66
N SER A 87 -9.51 -18.81 24.87
CA SER A 87 -9.52 -17.96 26.08
C SER A 87 -8.86 -16.59 25.88
N ALA A 88 -7.99 -16.44 24.88
CA ALA A 88 -7.37 -15.18 24.51
C ALA A 88 -8.35 -14.16 23.88
N ALA A 89 -9.38 -14.61 23.15
CA ALA A 89 -10.38 -13.70 22.57
C ALA A 89 -11.47 -13.32 23.59
N GLU A 90 -11.80 -14.23 24.52
CA GLU A 90 -12.65 -13.90 25.67
C GLU A 90 -11.93 -12.96 26.63
N ALA A 91 -10.65 -13.16 26.96
CA ALA A 91 -9.90 -12.28 27.86
C ALA A 91 -9.78 -10.83 27.37
N VAL A 92 -9.72 -10.61 26.04
CA VAL A 92 -9.64 -9.26 25.45
C VAL A 92 -11.00 -8.54 25.49
N ASN A 93 -12.10 -9.27 25.43
CA ASN A 93 -13.45 -8.69 25.51
C ASN A 93 -14.04 -8.71 26.92
N SER A 94 -13.56 -9.56 27.82
CA SER A 94 -14.05 -9.69 29.20
C SER A 94 -13.37 -8.74 30.18
N GLY A 95 -12.24 -8.13 29.80
CA GLY A 95 -11.48 -7.22 30.65
C GLY A 95 -12.12 -5.84 30.86
N TYR A 96 -13.21 -5.50 30.16
CA TYR A 96 -13.85 -4.19 30.28
C TYR A 96 -15.04 -4.17 31.23
N ASP A 97 -15.56 -5.32 31.67
CA ASP A 97 -16.80 -5.37 32.46
C ASP A 97 -16.61 -5.83 33.91
N ALA A 98 -15.41 -6.26 34.32
CA ALA A 98 -15.27 -7.05 35.54
C ALA A 98 -14.27 -6.56 36.61
N GLU A 99 -13.29 -5.69 36.34
CA GLU A 99 -12.31 -5.34 37.38
C GLU A 99 -12.07 -3.82 37.48
N GLU A 100 -12.38 -3.29 38.67
CA GLU A 100 -12.20 -1.90 39.15
C GLU A 100 -13.28 -0.85 38.78
N ARG A 101 -14.55 -1.12 39.10
CA ARG A 101 -15.47 -0.03 39.47
C ARG A 101 -15.07 0.50 40.85
N GLY A 102 -14.11 1.43 40.88
CA GLY A 102 -14.01 2.35 42.02
C GLY A 102 -15.29 3.21 42.02
N ASP A 103 -16.04 3.21 43.12
CA ASP A 103 -17.18 4.12 43.29
C ASP A 103 -16.67 5.57 43.23
N PHE A 104 -16.71 6.18 42.05
CA PHE A 104 -16.49 7.61 41.91
C PHE A 104 -17.72 8.32 42.48
N LEU A 105 -17.53 9.11 43.54
CA LEU A 105 -18.55 10.02 44.06
C LEU A 105 -18.79 11.14 43.04
N ILE A 106 -19.86 11.00 42.24
CA ILE A 106 -20.29 12.03 41.28
C ILE A 106 -21.23 13.00 42.01
N PRO A 107 -20.92 14.30 42.10
CA PRO A 107 -21.85 15.31 42.64
C PRO A 107 -23.13 15.41 41.80
N GLU A 108 -24.30 15.61 42.44
CA GLU A 108 -25.62 15.54 41.78
C GLU A 108 -25.83 16.54 40.61
N ASP A 109 -25.00 17.58 40.51
CA ASP A 109 -25.11 18.64 39.51
C ASP A 109 -24.13 18.52 38.32
N GLU A 110 -23.32 17.46 38.25
CA GLU A 110 -22.34 17.28 37.17
C GLU A 110 -22.57 15.98 36.36
N SER A 111 -22.84 16.13 35.06
CA SER A 111 -22.90 15.00 34.13
C SER A 111 -21.50 14.63 33.65
N TYR A 112 -20.96 13.51 34.12
CA TYR A 112 -19.76 12.91 33.53
C TYR A 112 -20.14 12.04 32.34
N THR A 113 -19.52 12.28 31.19
CA THR A 113 -19.49 11.32 30.07
C THR A 113 -18.14 10.63 30.11
N GLU A 114 -18.15 9.32 30.30
CA GLU A 114 -16.92 8.52 30.20
C GLU A 114 -16.34 8.69 28.79
N ILE A 115 -15.12 9.23 28.71
CA ILE A 115 -14.40 9.35 27.44
C ILE A 115 -13.91 7.96 27.06
N THR A 116 -14.79 7.15 26.49
CA THR A 116 -14.42 5.91 25.81
C THR A 116 -13.83 6.28 24.45
N GLY A 117 -12.51 6.39 24.40
CA GLY A 117 -11.80 6.56 23.15
C GLY A 117 -11.82 5.26 22.34
N PHE A 118 -12.65 5.19 21.31
CA PHE A 118 -12.48 4.16 20.28
C PHE A 118 -11.20 4.46 19.50
N SER A 119 -10.10 3.83 19.90
CA SER A 119 -8.94 3.73 19.04
C SER A 119 -9.33 2.88 17.84
N ASN A 120 -9.47 3.49 16.66
CA ASN A 120 -9.63 2.77 15.38
C ASN A 120 -8.32 2.05 14.98
N THR A 121 -7.47 1.71 15.96
CA THR A 121 -6.40 0.74 15.77
C THR A 121 -7.07 -0.62 15.63
N VAL A 122 -7.32 -1.01 14.38
CA VAL A 122 -7.39 -2.42 14.00
C VAL A 122 -6.29 -3.11 14.77
N SER A 123 -6.68 -3.90 15.78
CA SER A 123 -5.77 -4.40 16.79
C SER A 123 -4.58 -5.04 16.08
N ALA A 124 -3.38 -4.58 16.41
CA ALA A 124 -2.12 -5.20 16.00
C ALA A 124 -1.92 -6.56 16.69
N GLY A 125 -3.00 -7.34 16.86
CA GLY A 125 -2.97 -8.67 17.45
C GLY A 125 -2.66 -9.67 16.37
N ASN A 126 -1.40 -10.08 16.24
CA ASN A 126 -0.89 -11.28 15.54
C ASN A 126 -1.35 -11.58 14.10
N GLY A 127 -2.29 -10.82 13.53
CA GLY A 127 -3.01 -11.12 12.30
C GLY A 127 -2.17 -10.87 11.06
N HIS A 128 -1.26 -9.89 11.11
CA HIS A 128 -0.43 -9.56 9.94
C HIS A 128 0.69 -10.59 9.74
N GLN A 129 1.33 -11.05 10.81
CA GLN A 129 2.33 -12.13 10.74
C GLN A 129 1.67 -13.47 10.47
N SER A 130 0.54 -13.79 11.12
CA SER A 130 -0.20 -15.01 10.84
C SER A 130 -0.73 -15.04 9.41
N SER A 131 -1.23 -13.92 8.88
CA SER A 131 -1.67 -13.82 7.47
C SER A 131 -0.51 -14.01 6.49
N LYS A 132 0.69 -13.49 6.80
CA LYS A 132 1.90 -13.71 5.97
C LYS A 132 2.33 -15.18 5.97
N VAL A 133 2.43 -15.80 7.14
CA VAL A 133 2.78 -17.22 7.28
C VAL A 133 1.77 -18.09 6.54
N ARG A 134 0.49 -17.72 6.58
CA ARG A 134 -0.58 -18.47 5.94
C ARG A 134 -0.65 -18.25 4.43
N ALA A 135 -0.38 -17.04 3.95
CA ALA A 135 -0.20 -16.77 2.53
C ALA A 135 1.00 -17.53 1.98
N LEU A 136 2.10 -17.61 2.74
CA LEU A 136 3.25 -18.45 2.40
C LEU A 136 2.88 -19.93 2.36
N GLN A 137 2.17 -20.44 3.36
CA GLN A 137 1.69 -21.82 3.37
C GLN A 137 0.77 -22.11 2.16
N TRP A 138 -0.10 -21.18 1.77
CA TRP A 138 -0.96 -21.31 0.60
C TRP A 138 -0.17 -21.48 -0.69
N VAL A 139 0.91 -20.69 -0.85
CA VAL A 139 1.83 -20.80 -1.98
C VAL A 139 2.60 -22.12 -1.93
N LEU A 140 3.08 -22.53 -0.74
CA LEU A 140 3.77 -23.80 -0.53
C LEU A 140 2.87 -25.01 -0.79
N ASP A 141 1.57 -24.91 -0.49
CA ASP A 141 0.55 -25.93 -0.79
C ASP A 141 0.18 -25.99 -2.29
N HIS A 142 0.83 -25.20 -3.14
CA HIS A 142 0.58 -25.13 -4.59
C HIS A 142 -0.85 -24.72 -4.95
N LYS A 143 -1.52 -23.99 -4.05
CA LYS A 143 -2.87 -23.49 -4.29
C LYS A 143 -2.84 -22.29 -5.24
N PRO A 144 -3.92 -22.01 -6.00
CA PRO A 144 -3.95 -20.88 -6.92
C PRO A 144 -3.73 -19.54 -6.21
N TYR A 145 -2.84 -18.70 -6.75
CA TYR A 145 -2.62 -17.34 -6.28
C TYR A 145 -2.39 -16.40 -7.47
N VAL A 146 -2.58 -15.10 -7.24
CA VAL A 146 -2.27 -14.07 -8.23
C VAL A 146 -0.79 -13.71 -8.08
N SER A 147 0.02 -14.04 -9.08
CA SER A 147 1.42 -13.61 -9.12
C SER A 147 1.53 -12.25 -9.82
N VAL A 148 2.08 -11.25 -9.12
CA VAL A 148 2.54 -10.01 -9.76
C VAL A 148 3.99 -10.25 -10.18
N GLN A 149 4.21 -10.47 -11.47
CA GLN A 149 5.55 -10.63 -12.02
C GLN A 149 6.20 -9.26 -12.23
N PRO A 150 7.49 -9.08 -11.91
CA PRO A 150 8.20 -7.87 -12.32
C PRO A 150 8.18 -7.79 -13.85
N GLY A 151 7.63 -6.70 -14.38
CA GLY A 151 7.72 -6.41 -15.79
C GLY A 151 9.18 -6.18 -16.20
N SER A 152 9.50 -6.41 -17.47
CA SER A 152 10.82 -6.11 -18.04
C SER A 152 11.16 -4.62 -18.07
N LYS A 153 10.17 -3.75 -17.79
CA LYS A 153 10.33 -2.30 -17.73
C LYS A 153 9.71 -1.75 -16.45
N LEU A 154 10.41 -0.82 -15.83
CA LEU A 154 9.87 -0.03 -14.73
C LEU A 154 8.67 0.78 -15.22
N PHE A 155 7.58 0.74 -14.46
CA PHE A 155 6.41 1.55 -14.73
C PHE A 155 6.62 2.98 -14.19
N PRO A 156 6.57 4.03 -15.03
CA PRO A 156 6.91 5.37 -14.58
C PRO A 156 5.81 5.96 -13.70
N ASP A 157 6.18 6.55 -12.55
CA ASP A 157 5.24 7.17 -11.60
C ASP A 157 4.46 8.36 -12.19
N ARG A 158 4.94 8.94 -13.30
CA ARG A 158 4.24 10.03 -14.01
C ARG A 158 3.19 9.55 -15.00
N ASP A 159 3.16 8.26 -15.32
CA ASP A 159 2.23 7.73 -16.31
C ASP A 159 0.78 8.05 -15.90
N PRO A 160 -0.05 8.60 -16.79
CA PRO A 160 -1.46 8.88 -16.47
C PRO A 160 -2.23 7.64 -15.98
N ARG A 161 -1.81 6.45 -16.41
CA ARG A 161 -2.41 5.16 -16.10
C ARG A 161 -1.97 4.60 -14.75
N MET A 162 -1.08 5.29 -14.04
CA MET A 162 -0.47 4.77 -12.80
C MET A 162 -1.52 4.38 -11.76
N LEU A 163 -2.55 5.21 -11.58
CA LEU A 163 -3.58 4.92 -10.60
C LEU A 163 -4.39 3.69 -11.00
N THR A 164 -4.84 3.64 -12.25
CA THR A 164 -5.64 2.54 -12.82
C THR A 164 -4.89 1.20 -12.81
N PHE A 165 -3.58 1.19 -13.08
CA PHE A 165 -2.82 -0.07 -13.17
C PHE A 165 -2.33 -0.57 -11.81
N VAL A 166 -1.96 0.33 -10.90
CA VAL A 166 -1.49 -0.06 -9.57
C VAL A 166 -2.66 -0.34 -8.63
N PHE A 167 -3.77 0.40 -8.78
CA PHE A 167 -4.98 0.29 -7.96
C PHE A 167 -6.24 0.16 -8.82
N PRO A 168 -6.39 -0.91 -9.61
CA PRO A 168 -7.56 -1.10 -10.48
C PRO A 168 -8.87 -1.21 -9.70
N HIS A 169 -8.82 -1.57 -8.41
CA HIS A 169 -9.98 -1.58 -7.52
C HIS A 169 -10.39 -0.19 -7.01
N LEU A 170 -9.48 0.78 -6.97
CA LEU A 170 -9.77 2.15 -6.54
C LEU A 170 -10.09 3.08 -7.72
N ASP A 171 -9.49 2.84 -8.88
CA ASP A 171 -9.74 3.59 -10.11
C ASP A 171 -10.02 2.65 -11.30
N PRO A 172 -11.14 1.92 -11.28
CA PRO A 172 -11.48 1.01 -12.37
C PRO A 172 -11.76 1.77 -13.68
N TRP A 173 -12.20 3.02 -13.59
CA TRP A 173 -12.66 3.82 -14.73
C TRP A 173 -11.55 4.62 -15.41
N GLY A 174 -10.44 4.93 -14.74
CA GLY A 174 -9.34 5.70 -15.32
C GLY A 174 -9.62 7.21 -15.47
N ILE A 175 -10.70 7.71 -14.87
CA ILE A 175 -11.16 9.10 -15.06
C ILE A 175 -10.56 10.03 -13.98
N GLY A 176 -10.26 9.48 -12.80
CA GLY A 176 -9.75 10.22 -11.63
C GLY A 176 -8.23 10.25 -11.50
N GLY A 177 -7.50 9.69 -12.47
CA GLY A 177 -6.07 9.44 -12.42
C GLY A 177 -5.16 10.66 -12.25
N PHE A 178 -3.89 10.37 -12.05
CA PHE A 178 -2.83 11.39 -12.00
C PHE A 178 -2.48 11.86 -13.41
N ASN A 179 -2.00 13.10 -13.55
CA ASN A 179 -1.46 13.63 -14.83
C ASN A 179 -2.33 13.36 -16.07
N HIS A 180 -3.66 13.36 -15.92
CA HIS A 180 -4.58 13.05 -17.01
C HIS A 180 -4.34 14.00 -18.20
N THR A 181 -4.16 13.46 -19.40
CA THR A 181 -3.73 14.22 -20.59
C THR A 181 -4.71 15.31 -21.00
N SER A 182 -6.00 15.13 -20.75
CA SER A 182 -7.03 16.15 -20.97
C SER A 182 -6.99 17.34 -19.99
N ARG A 183 -6.18 17.29 -18.91
CA ARG A 183 -6.02 18.43 -18.00
C ARG A 183 -4.91 19.35 -18.53
N SER A 184 -5.27 20.57 -18.91
CA SER A 184 -4.34 21.57 -19.46
C SER A 184 -4.45 22.91 -18.71
N GLY A 185 -3.37 23.69 -18.74
CA GLY A 185 -3.32 25.01 -18.11
C GLY A 185 -3.57 24.97 -16.61
N ASP A 186 -4.50 25.80 -16.13
CA ASP A 186 -4.83 25.92 -14.71
C ASP A 186 -5.54 24.68 -14.13
N ALA A 187 -6.03 23.77 -14.99
CA ALA A 187 -6.64 22.51 -14.56
C ALA A 187 -5.61 21.42 -14.21
N ILE A 188 -4.31 21.70 -14.33
CA ILE A 188 -3.24 20.75 -13.99
C ILE A 188 -3.13 20.62 -12.46
N ILE A 189 -3.49 19.45 -11.95
CA ILE A 189 -3.39 19.11 -10.53
C ILE A 189 -2.10 18.31 -10.33
N SER A 190 -1.25 18.74 -9.38
CA SER A 190 -0.06 17.99 -9.03
C SER A 190 -0.42 16.63 -8.42
N MET A 191 0.43 15.62 -8.61
CA MET A 191 0.21 14.30 -8.02
C MET A 191 -0.02 14.39 -6.50
N GLN A 192 0.78 15.21 -5.81
CA GLN A 192 0.65 15.43 -4.37
C GLN A 192 -0.73 16.00 -3.99
N HIS A 193 -1.22 17.00 -4.73
CA HIS A 193 -2.51 17.62 -4.47
C HIS A 193 -3.65 16.62 -4.78
N GLN A 194 -3.56 15.88 -5.88
CA GLN A 194 -4.55 14.86 -6.22
C GLN A 194 -4.58 13.72 -5.19
N THR A 195 -3.43 13.23 -4.73
CA THR A 195 -3.36 12.22 -3.66
C THR A 195 -4.05 12.72 -2.38
N ARG A 196 -3.80 13.98 -2.00
CA ARG A 196 -4.49 14.59 -0.85
C ARG A 196 -6.00 14.64 -1.07
N ASN A 197 -6.46 15.07 -2.25
CA ASN A 197 -7.89 15.13 -2.55
C ASN A 197 -8.54 13.75 -2.49
N LEU A 198 -7.90 12.72 -3.05
CA LEU A 198 -8.41 11.34 -3.00
C LEU A 198 -8.49 10.83 -1.55
N LEU A 199 -7.50 11.14 -0.70
CA LEU A 199 -7.52 10.73 0.71
C LEU A 199 -8.55 11.50 1.54
N MET A 200 -8.76 12.78 1.26
CA MET A 200 -9.61 13.68 2.07
C MET A 200 -11.07 13.69 1.62
N GLN A 201 -11.44 12.89 0.62
CA GLN A 201 -12.83 12.73 0.21
C GLN A 201 -13.67 12.09 1.33
N TYR A 202 -14.92 12.53 1.47
CA TYR A 202 -15.86 11.90 2.39
C TYR A 202 -16.06 10.43 1.98
N ASP A 203 -15.98 9.52 2.95
CA ASP A 203 -16.10 8.07 2.73
C ASP A 203 -15.11 7.53 1.68
N SER A 204 -13.90 8.08 1.64
CA SER A 204 -12.92 7.75 0.60
C SER A 204 -12.49 6.27 0.63
N PRO A 205 -12.64 5.52 -0.47
CA PRO A 205 -12.07 4.18 -0.58
C PRO A 205 -10.54 4.20 -0.59
N PHE A 206 -9.92 5.33 -0.95
CA PHE A 206 -8.47 5.49 -1.01
C PHE A 206 -7.82 5.60 0.37
N GLU A 207 -8.55 6.18 1.33
CA GLU A 207 -8.09 6.30 2.73
C GLU A 207 -8.08 4.93 3.43
N ARG A 208 -9.02 4.06 3.07
CA ARG A 208 -9.15 2.70 3.61
C ARG A 208 -8.19 1.69 2.99
N ASP A 209 -7.60 2.00 1.84
CA ASP A 209 -6.64 1.09 1.21
C ASP A 209 -5.30 1.11 1.99
N PRO A 210 -4.81 -0.05 2.45
CA PRO A 210 -3.64 -0.11 3.33
C PRO A 210 -2.33 0.30 2.65
N ASN A 211 -2.27 0.24 1.32
CA ASN A 211 -1.04 0.48 0.56
C ASN A 211 -1.06 1.81 -0.20
N PHE A 212 -2.24 2.36 -0.48
CA PHE A 212 -2.41 3.53 -1.33
C PHE A 212 -1.59 4.73 -0.86
N ALA A 213 -1.74 5.11 0.41
CA ALA A 213 -1.02 6.26 0.98
C ALA A 213 0.50 6.07 0.89
N TYR A 214 0.99 4.87 1.22
CA TYR A 214 2.42 4.55 1.19
C TYR A 214 2.99 4.60 -0.24
N VAL A 215 2.34 3.95 -1.19
CA VAL A 215 2.78 3.90 -2.59
C VAL A 215 2.76 5.30 -3.21
N CYS A 216 1.66 6.04 -3.06
CA CYS A 216 1.53 7.39 -3.61
C CYS A 216 2.52 8.36 -2.95
N TRP A 217 2.75 8.25 -1.64
CA TRP A 217 3.76 9.06 -0.96
C TRP A 217 5.16 8.80 -1.50
N ASN A 218 5.54 7.54 -1.72
CA ASN A 218 6.82 7.18 -2.32
C ASN A 218 6.96 7.70 -3.76
N ALA A 219 5.90 7.60 -4.55
CA ALA A 219 5.86 8.17 -5.90
C ALA A 219 6.08 9.69 -5.86
N VAL A 220 5.35 10.42 -5.00
CA VAL A 220 5.53 11.87 -4.84
C VAL A 220 6.96 12.22 -4.43
N GLN A 221 7.55 11.51 -3.47
CA GLN A 221 8.93 11.74 -3.04
C GLN A 221 9.93 11.50 -4.19
N LYS A 222 9.78 10.41 -4.96
CA LYS A 222 10.61 10.12 -6.14
C LYS A 222 10.51 11.23 -7.17
N LEU A 223 9.31 11.72 -7.45
CA LEU A 223 9.07 12.78 -8.44
C LEU A 223 9.64 14.14 -8.00
N GLU A 224 9.49 14.50 -6.73
CA GLU A 224 10.09 15.72 -6.16
C GLU A 224 11.62 15.64 -6.15
N ALA A 225 12.18 14.47 -5.85
CA ALA A 225 13.61 14.24 -5.88
C ALA A 225 14.19 14.40 -7.29
N ALA A 226 13.56 13.74 -8.27
CA ALA A 226 13.92 13.88 -9.67
C ALA A 226 13.82 15.34 -10.14
N ARG A 227 12.75 16.05 -9.76
CA ARG A 227 12.56 17.46 -10.10
C ARG A 227 13.63 18.35 -9.47
N SER A 228 13.94 18.17 -8.18
CA SER A 228 14.96 18.95 -7.48
C SER A 228 16.35 18.73 -8.08
N LEU A 229 16.66 17.49 -8.47
CA LEU A 229 17.90 17.13 -9.12
C LEU A 229 18.02 17.81 -10.51
N GLN A 230 16.96 17.78 -11.31
CA GLN A 230 16.90 18.43 -12.61
C GLN A 230 17.13 19.95 -12.54
N PHE A 231 16.65 20.62 -11.49
CA PHE A 231 16.86 22.08 -11.33
C PHE A 231 18.25 22.44 -10.82
N ARG A 232 18.91 21.55 -10.06
CA ARG A 232 20.19 21.84 -9.39
C ARG A 232 21.41 21.46 -10.22
N THR A 233 21.22 20.64 -11.23
CA THR A 233 22.32 20.07 -12.01
C THR A 233 22.09 20.34 -13.47
N GLN A 234 23.14 20.81 -14.17
CA GLN A 234 23.08 20.97 -15.62
C GLN A 234 22.73 19.63 -16.27
N ALA A 235 21.86 19.65 -17.29
CA ALA A 235 21.38 18.44 -17.95
C ALA A 235 22.54 17.59 -18.51
N SER A 236 23.59 18.23 -19.03
CA SER A 236 24.82 17.57 -19.50
C SER A 236 25.51 16.76 -18.40
N ASN A 237 25.61 17.31 -17.18
CA ASN A 237 26.23 16.64 -16.05
C ASN A 237 25.38 15.44 -15.57
N LEU A 238 24.05 15.57 -15.61
CA LEU A 238 23.17 14.46 -15.25
C LEU A 238 23.24 13.32 -16.29
N ALA A 239 23.25 13.65 -17.58
CA ALA A 239 23.43 12.68 -18.65
C ALA A 239 24.78 11.97 -18.54
N TYR A 240 25.87 12.73 -18.36
CA TYR A 240 27.21 12.17 -18.14
C TYR A 240 27.26 11.23 -16.92
N LEU A 241 26.64 11.60 -15.80
CA LEU A 241 26.58 10.72 -14.61
C LEU A 241 25.77 9.45 -14.86
N ALA A 242 24.66 9.54 -15.60
CA ALA A 242 23.86 8.37 -15.96
C ALA A 242 24.62 7.43 -16.91
N ASP A 243 25.33 7.98 -17.89
CA ASP A 243 26.14 7.23 -18.84
C ASP A 243 27.31 6.54 -18.13
N GLU A 244 28.06 7.23 -17.25
CA GLU A 244 29.14 6.58 -16.49
C GLU A 244 28.61 5.49 -15.53
N ILE A 245 27.43 5.67 -14.92
CA ILE A 245 26.82 4.62 -14.09
C ILE A 245 26.45 3.39 -14.93
N ASN A 246 25.90 3.61 -16.13
CA ASN A 246 25.57 2.51 -17.04
C ASN A 246 26.81 1.80 -17.57
N GLU A 247 27.86 2.54 -17.91
CA GLU A 247 29.14 1.99 -18.39
C GLU A 247 29.84 1.15 -17.31
N HIS A 248 29.69 1.53 -16.03
CA HIS A 248 30.31 0.83 -14.91
C HIS A 248 29.33 -0.06 -14.13
N LYS A 249 28.19 -0.44 -14.72
CA LYS A 249 27.16 -1.24 -14.04
C LYS A 249 27.70 -2.53 -13.44
N ASP A 250 28.53 -3.27 -14.17
CA ASP A 250 29.08 -4.56 -13.72
C ASP A 250 30.00 -4.39 -12.50
N ILE A 251 30.76 -3.29 -12.45
CA ILE A 251 31.63 -2.95 -11.32
C ILE A 251 30.77 -2.60 -10.09
N ILE A 252 29.66 -1.89 -10.29
CA ILE A 252 28.72 -1.56 -9.21
C ILE A 252 28.09 -2.83 -8.63
N GLU A 253 27.71 -3.80 -9.49
CA GLU A 253 27.15 -5.08 -9.06
C GLU A 253 28.19 -5.90 -8.26
N ASP A 254 29.44 -6.02 -8.74
CA ASP A 254 30.52 -6.70 -7.99
C ASP A 254 30.83 -6.01 -6.64
N MET A 255 30.89 -4.67 -6.63
CA MET A 255 31.08 -3.90 -5.40
C MET A 255 29.94 -4.12 -4.41
N ASN A 256 28.70 -4.19 -4.90
CA ASN A 256 27.53 -4.45 -4.06
C ASN A 256 27.57 -5.85 -3.44
N ASP A 257 27.90 -6.87 -4.23
CA ASP A 257 28.05 -8.24 -3.74
C ASP A 257 29.15 -8.37 -2.69
N ARG A 258 30.26 -7.64 -2.86
CA ARG A 258 31.34 -7.56 -1.87
C ARG A 258 30.91 -6.86 -0.60
N TRP A 259 30.22 -5.71 -0.70
CA TRP A 259 29.72 -4.98 0.48
C TRP A 259 28.65 -5.75 1.26
N MET A 260 27.82 -6.54 0.57
CA MET A 260 26.84 -7.41 1.23
C MET A 260 27.50 -8.53 2.06
N ARG A 261 28.72 -8.93 1.71
CA ARG A 261 29.51 -9.92 2.47
C ARG A 261 30.37 -9.28 3.55
N ASP A 262 30.93 -8.09 3.28
CA ASP A 262 31.77 -7.34 4.20
C ASP A 262 31.56 -5.82 4.06
N ASP A 263 30.93 -5.24 5.08
CA ASP A 263 30.63 -3.80 5.17
C ASP A 263 31.88 -2.91 5.26
N LYS A 264 33.06 -3.48 5.57
CA LYS A 264 34.33 -2.73 5.65
C LYS A 264 35.11 -2.73 4.34
N CYS A 265 34.59 -3.35 3.28
CA CYS A 265 35.30 -3.44 2.01
C CYS A 265 35.51 -2.05 1.39
N THR A 266 36.75 -1.73 0.99
CA THR A 266 37.09 -0.44 0.37
C THR A 266 37.36 -0.59 -1.12
N PRO A 267 37.12 0.46 -1.94
CA PRO A 267 37.43 0.46 -3.37
C PRO A 267 38.95 0.29 -3.61
N THR A 268 39.36 -0.82 -4.22
CA THR A 268 40.78 -1.12 -4.45
C THR A 268 41.21 -0.74 -5.87
N SER A 269 40.40 -1.10 -6.87
CA SER A 269 40.71 -0.88 -8.29
C SER A 269 40.48 0.56 -8.74
N ARG A 270 41.12 0.97 -9.84
CA ARG A 270 40.93 2.31 -10.43
C ARG A 270 39.48 2.53 -10.86
N GLY A 271 38.81 1.50 -11.38
CA GLY A 271 37.39 1.53 -11.74
C GLY A 271 36.50 1.69 -10.51
N GLU A 272 36.74 0.89 -9.46
CA GLU A 272 35.99 0.99 -8.19
C GLU A 272 36.14 2.37 -7.54
N ARG A 273 37.35 2.96 -7.53
CA ARG A 273 37.57 4.32 -7.00
C ARG A 273 36.83 5.38 -7.82
N ARG A 274 36.77 5.21 -9.14
CA ARG A 274 36.00 6.12 -10.01
C ARG A 274 34.51 6.00 -9.70
N VAL A 275 33.97 4.78 -9.61
CA VAL A 275 32.58 4.52 -9.20
C VAL A 275 32.28 5.12 -7.83
N ALA A 276 33.15 4.91 -6.84
CA ALA A 276 32.99 5.49 -5.51
C ALA A 276 32.96 7.03 -5.54
N ALA A 277 33.78 7.66 -6.38
CA ALA A 277 33.76 9.11 -6.57
C ALA A 277 32.47 9.60 -7.23
N ILE A 278 31.92 8.86 -8.19
CA ILE A 278 30.61 9.14 -8.81
C ILE A 278 29.48 9.06 -7.78
N LEU A 279 29.45 7.98 -6.99
CA LEU A 279 28.45 7.80 -5.92
C LEU A 279 28.56 8.91 -4.86
N ALA A 280 29.78 9.34 -4.53
CA ALA A 280 29.99 10.47 -3.62
C ALA A 280 29.45 11.79 -4.19
N LYS A 281 29.67 12.06 -5.49
CA LYS A 281 29.08 13.21 -6.18
C LYS A 281 27.55 13.14 -6.17
N LEU A 282 26.96 11.99 -6.51
CA LEU A 282 25.52 11.78 -6.50
C LEU A 282 24.92 12.01 -5.10
N ARG A 283 25.60 11.52 -4.05
CA ARG A 283 25.21 11.69 -2.64
C ARG A 283 25.20 13.17 -2.22
N LEU A 284 26.17 13.96 -2.69
CA LEU A 284 26.21 15.40 -2.40
C LEU A 284 24.99 16.11 -3.01
N VAL A 285 24.65 15.78 -4.26
CA VAL A 285 23.48 16.36 -4.93
C VAL A 285 22.17 15.91 -4.28
N ALA A 286 22.14 14.69 -3.73
CA ALA A 286 20.99 14.10 -3.03
C ALA A 286 20.82 14.55 -1.56
N LYS A 287 21.70 15.41 -1.00
CA LYS A 287 21.73 15.76 0.43
C LYS A 287 20.44 16.41 0.96
N ASP A 288 19.68 17.09 0.10
CA ASP A 288 18.46 17.80 0.48
C ASP A 288 17.17 17.06 0.12
N LEU A 289 17.28 15.83 -0.41
CA LEU A 289 16.11 15.03 -0.74
C LEU A 289 15.31 14.69 0.53
N LYS A 290 13.98 14.64 0.44
CA LYS A 290 13.13 14.17 1.54
C LYS A 290 13.56 12.75 1.95
N GLY A 291 13.71 12.53 3.26
CA GLY A 291 14.24 11.27 3.81
C GLY A 291 15.76 11.16 3.91
N SER A 292 16.53 12.04 3.25
CA SER A 292 18.00 12.05 3.37
C SER A 292 18.47 12.40 4.78
N ASN A 293 19.70 11.98 5.14
CA ASN A 293 20.33 12.38 6.41
C ASN A 293 20.43 13.90 6.55
N GLY A 294 20.77 14.60 5.46
CA GLY A 294 20.87 16.06 5.46
C GLY A 294 19.53 16.72 5.78
N ARG A 295 18.45 16.30 5.11
CA ARG A 295 17.11 16.82 5.39
C ARG A 295 16.60 16.47 6.78
N ARG A 296 16.88 15.27 7.30
CA ARG A 296 16.54 14.88 8.69
C ARG A 296 17.21 15.80 9.72
N ILE A 297 18.49 16.12 9.54
CA ILE A 297 19.21 17.06 10.40
C ILE A 297 18.61 18.46 10.29
N ALA A 298 18.32 18.94 9.08
CA ALA A 298 17.68 20.23 8.86
C ALA A 298 16.31 20.33 9.55
N LEU A 299 15.47 19.30 9.44
CA LEU A 299 14.17 19.23 10.11
C LEU A 299 14.31 19.23 11.64
N ARG A 300 15.26 18.47 12.20
CA ARG A 300 15.55 18.53 13.65
C ARG A 300 15.95 19.94 14.08
N ASN A 301 16.77 20.62 13.29
CA ASN A 301 17.17 22.00 13.59
C ASN A 301 16.00 22.99 13.47
N GLN A 302 15.08 22.79 12.52
CA GLN A 302 13.84 23.57 12.43
C GLN A 302 12.94 23.34 13.64
N ILE A 303 12.74 22.09 14.07
CA ILE A 303 11.98 21.77 15.27
C ILE A 303 12.60 22.44 16.50
N ARG A 304 13.93 22.33 16.67
CA ARG A 304 14.65 23.05 17.74
C ARG A 304 14.46 24.56 17.67
N GLY A 305 14.48 25.14 16.46
CA GLY A 305 14.21 26.56 16.23
C GLY A 305 12.80 26.96 16.66
N LEU A 306 11.79 26.16 16.31
CA LEU A 306 10.40 26.38 16.70
C LEU A 306 10.22 26.25 18.22
N LEU A 307 10.83 25.24 18.85
CA LEU A 307 10.79 25.06 20.30
C LEU A 307 11.43 26.25 21.03
N LYS A 308 12.59 26.74 20.53
CA LYS A 308 13.27 27.92 21.08
C LYS A 308 12.48 29.20 20.88
N ALA A 309 11.80 29.36 19.74
CA ALA A 309 10.99 30.53 19.45
C ALA A 309 9.67 30.56 20.26
N ASN A 310 9.05 29.41 20.48
CA ASN A 310 7.77 29.28 21.17
C ASN A 310 7.91 28.95 22.67
N GLY A 311 9.13 29.02 23.23
CA GLY A 311 9.38 28.89 24.67
C GLY A 311 9.12 27.50 25.26
N CYS A 312 9.04 26.44 24.44
CA CYS A 312 8.80 25.10 24.94
C CYS A 312 10.11 24.50 25.48
N PRO A 313 10.18 24.03 26.73
CA PRO A 313 11.37 23.38 27.26
C PRO A 313 11.65 22.09 26.47
N ALA A 314 12.81 22.02 25.83
CA ALA A 314 13.25 20.82 25.12
C ALA A 314 13.93 19.88 26.13
N LEU A 315 13.29 18.74 26.43
CA LEU A 315 13.95 17.61 27.06
C LEU A 315 14.74 16.88 25.97
N PHE A 316 16.07 16.83 26.11
CA PHE A 316 16.99 16.15 25.20
C PHE A 316 17.45 14.82 25.79
#